data_AF-A0A248YIV4-F1
#
_entry.id   AF-A0A248YIV4-F1
#
_cell.length_a   1.000
_cell.length_b   1.000
_cell.length_c   1.000
_cell.angle_alpha   90.00
_cell.angle_beta   90.00
_cell.angle_gamma   90.00
#
_symmetry.space_group_name_H-M   'P 1'
#
loop_
_entity.id
_entity.type
_entity.pdbx_description
1 polymer ?
#
loop_
_entity_poly.entity_id
_entity_poly.type
_entity_poly.pdbx_seq_one_letter_code
_entity_poly.pdbx_strand_id
1 'polypeptide(L)'
;MTDDLISVRPAALRAGAADLLDIGARLRSGPSGPASGPSSGPSSGPASGPAAEPASAPEPASDPAPEAGWAAATALAGLVAAVSDWRAGLAGRVGSTADSLRAAAAGYEEVDRRAAARLAGHG
;
A
#
# COMPACT_ATOMS: atom_id res chain seq x y z
N MET A 1 -20.73 -13.87 -31.24
CA MET A 1 -20.28 -12.69 -30.47
C MET A 1 -21.33 -12.47 -29.41
N THR A 2 -21.21 -13.24 -28.33
CA THR A 2 -22.26 -13.39 -27.32
C THR A 2 -22.17 -12.16 -26.42
N ASP A 3 -23.16 -11.28 -26.55
CA ASP A 3 -23.47 -10.26 -25.56
C ASP A 3 -23.98 -11.00 -24.31
N ASP A 4 -23.05 -11.57 -23.56
CA ASP A 4 -23.30 -12.01 -22.20
C ASP A 4 -23.41 -10.73 -21.38
N LEU A 5 -24.59 -10.10 -21.46
CA LEU A 5 -25.02 -9.02 -20.60
C LEU A 5 -24.99 -9.58 -19.18
N ILE A 6 -23.81 -9.50 -18.56
CA ILE A 6 -23.64 -9.71 -17.14
C ILE A 6 -24.71 -8.83 -16.51
N SER A 7 -25.76 -9.45 -15.97
CA SER A 7 -26.77 -8.74 -15.21
C SER A 7 -26.09 -8.31 -13.93
N VAL A 8 -25.37 -7.18 -14.01
CA VAL A 8 -24.56 -6.67 -12.92
C VAL A 8 -25.53 -6.20 -11.85
N ARG A 9 -25.73 -7.03 -10.82
CA ARG A 9 -26.58 -6.66 -9.69
C ARG A 9 -25.94 -5.49 -8.92
N PRO A 10 -26.71 -4.47 -8.48
CA PRO A 10 -26.19 -3.36 -7.68
C PRO A 10 -25.40 -3.80 -6.44
N ALA A 11 -25.78 -4.93 -5.85
CA ALA A 11 -25.05 -5.56 -4.74
C ALA A 11 -23.62 -5.98 -5.13
N ALA A 12 -23.42 -6.52 -6.34
CA ALA A 12 -22.10 -6.91 -6.83
C ALA A 12 -21.20 -5.70 -7.07
N LEU A 13 -21.75 -4.58 -7.57
CA LEU A 13 -21.02 -3.32 -7.71
C LEU A 13 -20.54 -2.77 -6.37
N ARG A 14 -21.39 -2.85 -5.33
CA ARG A 14 -21.01 -2.44 -3.97
C ARG A 14 -19.95 -3.34 -3.37
N ALA A 15 -20.07 -4.65 -3.56
CA ALA A 15 -19.09 -5.62 -3.09
C ALA A 15 -17.72 -5.35 -3.76
N GLY A 16 -17.70 -5.14 -5.08
CA GLY A 16 -16.48 -4.74 -5.80
C GLY A 16 -15.91 -3.40 -5.34
N ALA A 17 -16.75 -2.40 -5.07
CA ALA A 17 -16.29 -1.13 -4.51
C ALA A 17 -15.68 -1.27 -3.10
N ALA A 18 -16.26 -2.12 -2.26
CA ALA A 18 -15.71 -2.40 -0.93
C ALA A 18 -14.35 -3.10 -1.02
N ASP A 19 -14.23 -4.09 -1.91
CA ASP A 19 -12.97 -4.81 -2.16
C ASP A 19 -11.88 -3.85 -2.70
N LEU A 20 -12.22 -2.97 -3.64
CA LEU A 20 -11.30 -1.94 -4.12
C LEU A 20 -10.85 -1.00 -3.00
N LEU A 21 -11.74 -0.57 -2.11
CA LEU A 21 -11.34 0.25 -0.97
C LEU A 21 -10.39 -0.48 -0.01
N ASP A 22 -10.63 -1.77 0.26
CA ASP A 22 -9.73 -2.59 1.07
C ASP A 22 -8.35 -2.70 0.40
N ILE A 23 -8.31 -3.00 -0.89
CA ILE A 23 -7.08 -3.02 -1.68
C ILE A 23 -6.37 -1.66 -1.60
N GLY A 24 -7.09 -0.55 -1.75
CA GLY A 24 -6.55 0.80 -1.62
C GLY A 24 -5.96 1.09 -0.23
N ALA A 25 -6.64 0.63 0.82
CA ALA A 25 -6.15 0.74 2.20
C ALA A 25 -4.88 -0.09 2.42
N ARG A 26 -4.83 -1.32 1.91
CA ARG A 26 -3.65 -2.19 1.96
C ARG A 26 -2.48 -1.63 1.15
N LEU A 27 -2.76 -1.03 -0.01
CA LEU A 27 -1.74 -0.33 -0.80
C LEU A 27 -1.17 0.89 -0.07
N ARG A 28 -1.96 1.57 0.74
CA ARG A 28 -1.51 2.70 1.57
C ARG A 28 -0.68 2.23 2.77
N SER A 29 -1.18 1.26 3.52
CA SER A 29 -0.55 0.78 4.75
C SER A 29 0.63 -0.17 4.51
N GLY A 30 0.68 -0.82 3.35
CA GLY A 30 1.68 -1.83 2.99
C GLY A 30 1.19 -3.25 3.22
N PRO A 31 1.85 -4.25 2.63
CA PRO A 31 1.54 -5.64 2.92
C PRO A 31 1.90 -5.91 4.38
N SER A 32 0.92 -5.88 5.26
CA SER A 32 1.07 -6.39 6.62
C SER A 32 1.21 -7.90 6.53
N GLY A 33 2.44 -8.41 6.47
CA GLY A 33 2.72 -9.84 6.63
C GLY A 33 2.34 -10.31 8.04
N PRO A 34 2.15 -11.63 8.27
CA PRO A 34 2.01 -12.15 9.62
C PRO A 34 3.30 -11.85 10.39
N ALA A 35 3.16 -11.14 11.50
CA ALA A 35 4.16 -10.75 12.51
C ALA A 35 5.60 -11.22 12.22
N SER A 36 6.45 -10.31 11.74
CA SER A 36 7.90 -10.44 11.91
C SER A 36 8.20 -10.57 13.40
N GLY A 37 8.96 -11.62 13.75
CA GLY A 37 9.46 -11.89 15.09
C GLY A 37 10.32 -10.76 15.68
N PRO A 38 10.87 -10.96 16.89
CA PRO A 38 11.46 -9.88 17.66
C PRO A 38 12.57 -9.17 16.89
N SER A 39 12.40 -7.87 16.77
CA SER A 39 13.37 -6.90 16.29
C SER A 39 14.72 -7.12 16.95
N SER A 40 15.68 -7.71 16.23
CA SER A 40 17.10 -7.54 16.52
C SER A 40 17.45 -6.07 16.40
N GLY A 41 17.48 -5.36 17.53
CA GLY A 41 18.06 -4.02 17.67
C GLY A 41 19.50 -4.08 18.19
N PRO A 42 20.34 -3.05 17.90
CA PRO A 42 21.79 -3.12 18.06
C PRO A 42 22.31 -2.65 19.44
N SER A 43 23.48 -3.19 19.81
CA SER A 43 24.60 -2.68 20.62
C SER A 43 24.36 -1.56 21.66
N SER A 44 24.70 -1.85 22.93
CA SER A 44 25.05 -0.84 23.94
C SER A 44 26.40 -1.18 24.59
N GLY A 45 27.44 -0.43 24.17
CA GLY A 45 28.43 0.21 25.05
C GLY A 45 29.56 -0.61 25.70
N PRO A 46 30.78 -0.05 25.83
CA PRO A 46 31.98 -0.76 26.25
C PRO A 46 32.20 -0.75 27.77
N ALA A 47 32.95 -1.73 28.28
CA ALA A 47 33.65 -1.64 29.56
C ALA A 47 35.15 -1.94 29.34
N SER A 48 36.00 -0.92 29.58
CA SER A 48 37.47 -0.90 29.48
C SER A 48 38.14 -2.04 30.27
N GLY A 49 39.09 -2.82 29.73
CA GLY A 49 40.56 -2.58 29.58
C GLY A 49 41.35 -3.68 30.36
N PRO A 50 42.71 -3.75 30.40
CA PRO A 50 43.75 -3.43 29.41
C PRO A 50 44.79 -4.58 29.17
N ALA A 51 45.80 -4.29 28.34
CA ALA A 51 47.16 -4.88 28.27
C ALA A 51 47.44 -6.13 27.38
N ALA A 52 47.96 -5.89 26.17
CA ALA A 52 49.32 -6.31 25.75
C ALA A 52 49.56 -5.91 24.26
N GLU A 53 50.67 -5.20 24.01
CA GLU A 53 51.24 -4.88 22.70
C GLU A 53 51.80 -6.16 21.96
N PRO A 54 52.54 -6.05 20.83
CA PRO A 54 52.17 -5.56 19.50
C PRO A 54 52.53 -6.60 18.41
N ALA A 55 51.77 -6.75 17.32
CA ALA A 55 52.30 -7.32 16.07
C ALA A 55 51.37 -7.08 14.87
N SER A 56 51.97 -6.48 13.83
CA SER A 56 51.56 -6.47 12.44
C SER A 56 50.26 -5.73 12.08
N ALA A 57 50.46 -4.59 11.43
CA ALA A 57 49.45 -3.80 10.76
C ALA A 57 48.56 -4.66 9.85
N PRO A 58 47.24 -4.67 10.05
CA PRO A 58 46.34 -4.90 8.94
C PRO A 58 46.39 -3.65 8.05
N GLU A 59 46.53 -3.82 6.74
CA GLU A 59 46.21 -2.74 5.81
C GLU A 59 44.82 -2.21 6.18
N PRO A 60 44.62 -0.88 6.28
CA PRO A 60 43.30 -0.35 6.51
C PRO A 60 42.46 -0.70 5.29
N ALA A 61 41.63 -1.74 5.41
CA ALA A 61 40.47 -1.91 4.57
C ALA A 61 39.75 -0.56 4.62
N SER A 62 39.75 0.15 3.50
CA SER A 62 39.13 1.46 3.36
C SER A 62 37.71 1.39 3.91
N ASP A 63 37.52 1.89 5.12
CA ASP A 63 36.19 2.18 5.64
C ASP A 63 35.55 3.11 4.62
N PRO A 64 34.41 2.76 4.00
CA PRO A 64 33.78 3.65 3.05
C PRO A 64 33.53 4.97 3.77
N ALA A 65 34.16 6.03 3.28
CA ALA A 65 34.14 7.35 3.90
C ALA A 65 32.69 7.70 4.30
N PRO A 66 32.47 8.29 5.48
CA PRO A 66 31.13 8.56 6.00
C PRO A 66 30.23 9.30 5.00
N GLU A 67 30.81 10.16 4.15
CA GLU A 67 30.17 10.84 3.03
C GLU A 67 29.39 9.91 2.07
N ALA A 68 29.96 8.73 1.75
CA ALA A 68 29.28 7.74 0.91
C ALA A 68 28.06 7.12 1.62
N GLY A 69 28.15 6.94 2.95
CA GLY A 69 27.03 6.49 3.77
C GLY A 69 25.89 7.51 3.85
N TRP A 70 26.21 8.80 3.97
CA TRP A 70 25.22 9.89 3.94
C TRP A 70 24.52 9.99 2.58
N ALA A 71 25.28 9.94 1.49
CA ALA A 71 24.71 9.98 0.13
C ALA A 71 23.77 8.78 -0.13
N ALA A 72 24.15 7.58 0.30
CA ALA A 72 23.31 6.38 0.19
C ALA A 72 22.03 6.50 1.03
N ALA A 73 22.12 7.04 2.25
CA ALA A 73 20.96 7.26 3.12
C ALA A 73 19.97 8.27 2.50
N THR A 74 20.46 9.36 1.93
CA THR A 74 19.62 10.34 1.21
C THR A 74 18.97 9.73 -0.03
N ALA A 75 19.72 8.97 -0.83
CA ALA A 75 19.18 8.29 -2.01
C ALA A 75 18.07 7.29 -1.62
N LEU A 76 18.28 6.52 -0.55
CA LEU A 76 17.27 5.59 -0.03
C LEU A 76 16.03 6.33 0.47
N ALA A 77 16.19 7.43 1.22
CA ALA A 77 15.08 8.25 1.67
C ALA A 77 14.25 8.80 0.49
N GLY A 78 14.92 9.25 -0.57
CA GLY A 78 14.27 9.70 -1.80
C GLY A 78 13.48 8.58 -2.50
N LEU A 79 14.05 7.38 -2.58
CA LEU A 79 13.36 6.21 -3.14
C LEU A 79 12.12 5.83 -2.31
N VAL A 80 12.25 5.79 -0.98
CA VAL A 80 11.13 5.48 -0.08
C VAL A 80 10.01 6.50 -0.24
N ALA A 81 10.35 7.79 -0.33
CA ALA A 81 9.38 8.85 -0.59
C ALA A 81 8.68 8.66 -1.95
N ALA A 82 9.43 8.42 -3.02
CA ALA A 82 8.87 8.20 -4.36
C ALA A 82 7.94 6.97 -4.42
N VAL A 83 8.33 5.86 -3.79
CA VAL A 83 7.49 4.64 -3.72
C VAL A 83 6.23 4.90 -2.91
N SER A 84 6.33 5.65 -1.81
CA SER A 84 5.19 5.98 -0.95
C SER A 84 4.19 6.88 -1.67
N ASP A 85 4.69 7.87 -2.42
CA ASP A 85 3.87 8.75 -3.26
C ASP A 85 3.17 7.97 -4.39
N TRP A 86 3.92 7.13 -5.11
CA TRP A 86 3.35 6.28 -6.16
C TRP A 86 2.23 5.36 -5.63
N ARG A 87 2.43 4.75 -4.45
CA ARG A 87 1.42 3.92 -3.78
C ARG A 87 0.19 4.72 -3.36
N ALA A 88 0.38 5.92 -2.84
CA ALA A 88 -0.71 6.82 -2.49
C ALA A 88 -1.54 7.21 -3.73
N GLY A 89 -0.87 7.52 -4.84
CA GLY A 89 -1.51 7.80 -6.12
C GLY A 89 -2.32 6.61 -6.66
N LEU A 90 -1.77 5.39 -6.56
CA LEU A 90 -2.48 4.17 -6.95
C LEU A 90 -3.72 3.94 -6.08
N ALA A 91 -3.59 4.07 -4.76
CA ALA A 91 -4.72 3.95 -3.84
C ALA A 91 -5.82 4.99 -4.12
N GLY A 92 -5.44 6.22 -4.49
CA GLY A 92 -6.38 7.26 -4.92
C GLY A 92 -7.17 6.87 -6.17
N ARG A 93 -6.50 6.33 -7.20
CA ARG A 93 -7.18 5.83 -8.41
C ARG A 93 -8.16 4.71 -8.10
N VAL A 94 -7.74 3.75 -7.27
CA VAL A 94 -8.59 2.63 -6.84
C VAL A 94 -9.82 3.14 -6.07
N GLY A 95 -9.64 4.10 -5.16
CA GLY A 95 -10.75 4.75 -4.45
C GLY A 95 -11.73 5.45 -5.40
N SER A 96 -11.23 6.22 -6.37
CA SER A 96 -12.06 6.86 -7.38
C SER A 96 -12.87 5.87 -8.22
N THR A 97 -12.30 4.71 -8.55
CA THR A 97 -13.04 3.63 -9.22
C THR A 97 -14.13 3.07 -8.33
N ALA A 98 -13.84 2.83 -7.04
CA ALA A 98 -14.83 2.35 -6.07
C ALA A 98 -16.02 3.32 -5.94
N ASP A 99 -15.76 4.62 -5.91
CA ASP A 99 -16.83 5.64 -5.84
C ASP A 99 -17.66 5.67 -7.12
N SER A 100 -17.04 5.48 -8.29
CA SER A 100 -17.75 5.35 -9.56
C SER A 100 -18.68 4.13 -9.58
N LEU A 101 -18.23 2.99 -9.05
CA LEU A 101 -19.06 1.79 -8.93
C LEU A 101 -20.24 1.99 -7.97
N ARG A 102 -20.04 2.69 -6.85
CA ARG A 102 -21.14 3.05 -5.93
C ARG A 102 -22.17 3.96 -6.59
N ALA A 103 -21.71 4.98 -7.32
CA ALA A 103 -22.58 5.89 -8.04
C ALA A 103 -23.41 5.15 -9.10
N ALA A 104 -22.78 4.24 -9.86
CA ALA A 104 -23.48 3.39 -10.81
C ALA A 104 -24.55 2.52 -10.13
N ALA A 105 -24.22 1.87 -9.01
CA ALA A 105 -25.17 1.05 -8.25
C ALA A 105 -26.39 1.86 -7.78
N ALA A 106 -26.16 3.07 -7.27
CA ALA A 106 -27.25 3.97 -6.86
C ALA A 106 -28.13 4.39 -8.04
N GLY A 107 -27.53 4.63 -9.21
CA GLY A 107 -28.26 4.92 -10.45
C GLY A 107 -29.19 3.77 -10.87
N TYR A 108 -28.71 2.53 -10.81
CA TYR A 108 -29.53 1.36 -11.13
C TYR A 108 -30.73 1.21 -10.20
N GLU A 109 -30.54 1.39 -8.89
CA GLU A 109 -31.64 1.28 -7.93
C GLU A 109 -32.69 2.38 -8.09
N GLU A 110 -32.28 3.58 -8.50
CA GLU A 110 -33.19 4.67 -8.80
C GLU A 110 -34.04 4.36 -10.05
N VAL A 111 -33.42 3.80 -11.09
CA VAL A 111 -34.13 3.35 -12.29
C VAL A 111 -35.10 2.23 -11.95
N ASP A 112 -34.68 1.24 -11.17
CA ASP A 112 -35.50 0.12 -10.73
C ASP A 112 -36.69 0.60 -9.88
N ARG A 113 -36.46 1.49 -8.91
CA ARG A 113 -37.53 2.08 -8.10
C ARG A 113 -38.55 2.83 -8.94
N ARG A 114 -38.08 3.60 -9.94
CA ARG A 114 -38.96 4.29 -10.89
C ARG A 114 -39.76 3.31 -11.76
N ALA A 115 -39.16 2.20 -12.18
CA ALA A 115 -39.86 1.16 -12.93
C ALA A 115 -40.93 0.48 -12.07
N ALA A 116 -40.60 0.10 -10.84
CA ALA A 116 -41.54 -0.49 -9.88
C ALA A 116 -42.72 0.45 -9.58
N ALA A 117 -42.47 1.75 -9.39
CA ALA A 117 -43.52 2.74 -9.17
C ALA A 117 -44.48 2.87 -10.38
N ARG A 118 -43.96 2.78 -11.62
CA ARG A 118 -44.80 2.80 -12.83
C ARG A 118 -45.68 1.56 -12.92
N LEU A 119 -45.15 0.38 -12.59
CA LEU A 119 -45.89 -0.87 -12.59
C LEU A 119 -46.97 -0.90 -11.50
N ALA A 120 -46.66 -0.42 -10.29
CA ALA A 120 -47.62 -0.34 -9.19
C ALA A 120 -48.75 0.67 -9.43
N GLY A 121 -48.52 1.71 -10.25
CA GLY A 121 -49.55 2.66 -10.64
C GLY A 121 -50.41 2.24 -11.84
N HIS A 122 -50.15 1.07 -12.44
CA HIS A 122 -50.88 0.51 -13.59
C HIS A 122 -51.59 -0.82 -13.27
N GLY A 123 -51.77 -1.16 -11.98
CA GLY A 123 -52.53 -2.33 -11.51
C GLY A 123 -53.71 -1.92 -10.66
#